data_AF-A0A922MVK6-F1
#
_entry.id   AF-A0A922MVK6-F1
#
_cell.length_a   1.000
_cell.length_b   1.000
_cell.length_c   1.000
_cell.angle_alpha   90.00
_cell.angle_beta   90.00
_cell.angle_gamma   90.00
#
_symmetry.space_group_name_H-M   'P 1'
#
loop_
_entity.id
_entity.type
_entity.pdbx_description
1 polymer ?
#
loop_
_entity_poly.entity_id
_entity_poly.type
_entity_poly.pdbx_seq_one_letter_code
_entity_poly.pdbx_strand_id
1 'polypeptide(L)'
;MDKRQEELTKLKSYTEIIDNDLTMILQSLQWDRKQLLQNPMMDTCRYDPNHKIPPDKREEHEKVCFLRKNGYFKEDQLLPDPLDANSNTLVKLSRYMFIALP
;
A
#
# COMPACT_ATOMS: atom_id res chain seq x y z
N MET A 1 -26.84 -43.58 8.53
CA MET A 1 -27.05 -42.19 8.08
C MET A 1 -26.72 -41.19 9.19
N ASP A 2 -26.77 -41.60 10.46
CA ASP A 2 -26.57 -40.73 11.63
C ASP A 2 -25.15 -40.17 11.80
N LYS A 3 -24.10 -40.96 11.52
CA LYS A 3 -22.71 -40.51 11.75
C LYS A 3 -22.33 -39.26 10.93
N ARG A 4 -22.73 -39.20 9.66
CA ARG A 4 -22.50 -38.02 8.81
C ARG A 4 -23.25 -36.79 9.32
N GLN A 5 -24.46 -36.99 9.84
CA GLN A 5 -25.28 -35.91 10.37
C GLN A 5 -24.70 -35.39 11.70
N GLU A 6 -24.19 -36.28 12.54
CA GLU A 6 -23.50 -35.93 13.79
C GLU A 6 -22.20 -35.14 13.52
N GLU A 7 -21.39 -35.60 12.58
CA GLU A 7 -20.17 -34.90 12.14
C GLU A 7 -20.49 -33.52 11.58
N LEU A 8 -21.52 -33.40 10.74
CA LEU A 8 -21.98 -32.12 10.21
C LEU A 8 -22.43 -31.18 11.34
N THR A 9 -23.13 -31.70 12.34
CA THR A 9 -23.61 -30.92 13.48
C THR A 9 -22.44 -30.40 14.31
N LYS A 10 -21.43 -31.25 14.58
CA LYS A 10 -20.20 -30.85 15.28
C LYS A 10 -19.42 -29.77 14.52
N LEU A 11 -19.31 -29.91 13.20
CA LEU A 11 -18.66 -28.89 12.38
C LEU A 11 -19.40 -27.56 12.43
N LYS A 12 -20.74 -27.56 12.32
CA LYS A 12 -21.55 -26.35 12.42
C LYS A 12 -21.38 -25.66 13.77
N SER A 13 -21.52 -26.40 14.87
CA SER A 13 -21.37 -25.83 16.21
C SER A 13 -19.97 -25.26 16.44
N TYR A 14 -18.94 -25.97 15.96
CA TYR A 14 -17.57 -25.47 16.05
C TYR A 14 -17.38 -24.17 15.26
N THR A 15 -17.89 -24.12 14.03
CA THR A 15 -17.77 -22.94 13.18
C THR A 15 -18.50 -21.73 13.77
N GLU A 16 -19.64 -21.95 14.42
CA GLU A 16 -20.41 -20.91 15.12
C GLU A 16 -19.65 -20.35 16.33
N ILE A 17 -18.98 -21.20 17.12
CA ILE A 17 -18.12 -20.76 18.22
C ILE A 17 -17.00 -19.85 17.69
N ILE A 18 -16.32 -20.28 16.64
CA ILE A 18 -15.24 -19.49 16.02
C ILE A 18 -15.76 -18.16 15.45
N ASP A 19 -16.94 -18.15 14.83
CA ASP A 19 -17.52 -16.91 14.28
C ASP A 19 -17.85 -15.89 15.39
N ASN A 20 -18.32 -16.36 16.55
CA ASN A 20 -18.56 -15.54 17.72
C ASN A 20 -17.26 -14.96 18.29
N ASP A 21 -16.22 -15.80 18.43
CA ASP A 21 -14.91 -15.36 18.90
C ASP A 21 -14.30 -14.30 17.98
N LEU A 22 -14.37 -14.53 16.66
CA LEU A 22 -13.94 -13.55 15.66
C LEU A 22 -14.73 -12.25 15.79
N THR A 23 -16.05 -12.34 15.98
CA THR A 23 -16.90 -11.16 16.17
C THR A 23 -16.49 -10.36 17.41
N MET A 24 -16.21 -11.02 18.53
CA MET A 24 -15.73 -10.35 19.74
C MET A 24 -14.38 -9.67 19.55
N ILE A 25 -13.45 -10.34 18.86
CA ILE A 25 -12.13 -9.77 18.54
C ILE A 25 -12.30 -8.51 17.68
N LEU A 26 -13.07 -8.59 16.60
CA LEU A 26 -13.30 -7.44 15.71
C LEU A 26 -13.96 -6.27 16.45
N GLN A 27 -14.94 -6.54 17.31
CA GLN A 27 -15.57 -5.51 18.14
C GLN A 27 -14.58 -4.84 19.10
N SER A 28 -13.70 -5.61 19.76
CA SER A 28 -12.69 -5.06 20.66
C SER A 28 -11.68 -4.15 19.95
N LEU A 29 -11.41 -4.43 18.68
CA LEU A 29 -10.55 -3.62 17.81
C LEU A 29 -11.30 -2.46 17.13
N GLN A 30 -12.61 -2.34 17.35
CA GLN A 30 -13.49 -1.41 16.63
C GLN A 30 -13.42 -1.58 15.10
N TRP A 31 -13.18 -2.81 14.64
CA TRP A 31 -13.11 -3.14 13.22
C TRP A 31 -14.48 -3.54 12.70
N ASP A 32 -14.91 -2.94 11.60
CA ASP A 32 -16.15 -3.30 10.94
C ASP A 32 -15.93 -4.49 9.99
N ARG A 33 -16.57 -5.63 10.30
CA ARG A 33 -16.47 -6.86 9.50
C ARG A 33 -16.92 -6.65 8.05
N LYS A 34 -17.91 -5.79 7.80
CA LYS A 34 -18.43 -5.55 6.44
C LYS A 34 -17.40 -4.77 5.61
N GLN A 35 -16.68 -3.81 6.22
CA GLN A 35 -15.58 -3.11 5.60
C GLN A 35 -14.40 -4.05 5.30
N LEU A 36 -14.07 -4.97 6.22
CA LEU A 36 -12.98 -5.93 6.00
C LEU A 36 -13.28 -6.94 4.89
N LEU A 37 -14.55 -7.33 4.73
CA LEU A 37 -15.00 -8.26 3.71
C LEU A 37 -15.36 -7.58 2.38
N GLN A 38 -15.38 -6.24 2.33
CA GLN A 38 -15.48 -5.54 1.06
C GLN A 38 -14.23 -5.86 0.25
N ASN A 39 -14.42 -6.43 -0.93
CA ASN A 39 -13.34 -6.51 -1.91
C ASN A 39 -12.88 -5.07 -2.16
N PRO A 40 -11.61 -4.74 -1.87
CA PRO A 40 -11.11 -3.40 -2.11
C PRO A 40 -11.32 -3.09 -3.59
N MET A 41 -11.86 -1.91 -3.90
CA MET A 41 -11.90 -1.45 -5.27
C MET A 41 -10.46 -1.41 -5.77
N MET A 42 -10.16 -2.24 -6.76
CA MET A 42 -8.82 -2.29 -7.34
C MET A 42 -8.79 -1.37 -8.55
N ASP A 43 -7.88 -0.41 -8.52
CA ASP A 43 -7.60 0.47 -9.65
C ASP A 43 -6.66 -0.21 -10.64
N THR A 44 -6.70 0.27 -11.88
CA THR A 44 -5.76 -0.14 -12.92
C THR A 44 -4.54 0.79 -12.95
N CYS A 45 -3.36 0.23 -13.16
CA CYS A 45 -2.14 1.03 -13.34
C CYS A 45 -2.18 1.79 -14.67
N ARG A 46 -1.78 3.07 -14.67
CA ARG A 46 -1.67 3.86 -15.91
C ARG A 46 -0.61 3.34 -16.90
N TYR A 47 0.38 2.58 -16.40
CA TYR A 47 1.49 2.09 -17.23
C TYR A 47 1.28 0.67 -17.75
N ASP A 48 0.44 -0.12 -17.08
CA ASP A 48 0.07 -1.48 -17.48
C ASP A 48 -1.41 -1.78 -17.10
N PRO A 49 -2.32 -1.96 -18.07
CA PRO A 49 -3.73 -2.20 -17.80
C PRO A 49 -4.01 -3.55 -17.11
N ASN A 50 -3.04 -4.47 -17.06
CA ASN A 50 -3.20 -5.77 -16.41
C ASN A 50 -2.95 -5.72 -14.89
N HIS A 51 -2.33 -4.66 -14.39
CA HIS A 51 -2.10 -4.50 -12.96
C HIS A 51 -3.34 -3.96 -12.26
N LYS A 52 -3.86 -4.76 -11.31
CA LYS A 52 -4.91 -4.36 -10.37
C LYS A 52 -4.29 -4.04 -9.02
N ILE A 53 -4.45 -2.81 -8.54
CA ILE A 53 -3.76 -2.30 -7.36
C ILE A 53 -4.76 -1.59 -6.43
N PRO A 54 -4.63 -1.71 -5.11
CA PRO A 54 -5.42 -0.91 -4.18
C PRO A 54 -5.10 0.59 -4.36
N PRO A 55 -6.10 1.50 -4.28
CA PRO A 55 -5.92 2.93 -4.50
C PRO A 55 -4.83 3.52 -3.61
N ASP A 56 -4.75 3.07 -2.35
CA ASP A 56 -3.77 3.53 -1.37
C ASP A 56 -2.32 3.26 -1.79
N LYS A 57 -2.08 2.22 -2.60
CA LYS A 57 -0.74 1.80 -3.06
C LYS A 57 -0.47 2.17 -4.52
N ARG A 58 -1.40 2.87 -5.16
CA ARG A 58 -1.33 3.18 -6.59
C ARG A 58 -0.13 4.08 -6.92
N GLU A 59 0.07 5.15 -6.15
CA GLU A 59 1.15 6.11 -6.44
C GLU A 59 2.54 5.45 -6.31
N GLU A 60 2.76 4.68 -5.24
CA GLU A 60 4.01 3.93 -5.04
C GLU A 60 4.23 2.91 -6.15
N HIS A 61 3.20 2.14 -6.50
CA HIS A 61 3.27 1.18 -7.60
C HIS A 61 3.61 1.88 -8.92
N GLU A 62 2.95 2.98 -9.24
CA GLU A 62 3.11 3.67 -10.52
C GLU A 62 4.55 4.19 -10.70
N LYS A 63 5.20 4.69 -9.63
CA LYS A 63 6.62 5.07 -9.67
C LYS A 63 7.51 3.89 -10.07
N VAL A 64 7.31 2.74 -9.41
CA VAL A 64 8.10 1.52 -9.70
C VAL A 64 7.75 0.95 -11.07
N CYS A 65 6.48 0.96 -11.45
CA CYS A 65 6.01 0.41 -12.72
C CYS A 65 6.49 1.24 -13.91
N PHE A 66 6.56 2.57 -13.76
CA PHE A 66 7.17 3.46 -14.74
C PHE A 66 8.64 3.10 -14.97
N LEU A 67 9.42 2.99 -13.88
CA LEU A 67 10.83 2.63 -13.94
C LEU A 67 11.03 1.26 -14.61
N ARG A 68 10.29 0.25 -14.16
CA ARG A 68 10.34 -1.10 -14.75
C ARG A 68 9.99 -1.10 -16.24
N LYS A 69 9.00 -0.33 -16.67
CA LYS A 69 8.60 -0.22 -18.08
C LYS A 69 9.72 0.39 -18.95
N ASN A 70 10.57 1.23 -18.37
CA ASN A 70 11.73 1.83 -19.02
C ASN A 70 13.02 1.00 -18.84
N GLY A 71 12.92 -0.21 -18.27
CA GLY A 71 14.06 -1.13 -18.12
C GLY A 71 14.88 -0.96 -16.84
N TYR A 72 14.43 -0.12 -15.92
CA TYR A 72 15.09 0.06 -14.62
C TYR A 72 14.64 -0.99 -13.60
N PHE A 73 15.56 -1.39 -12.74
CA PHE A 73 15.31 -2.26 -11.60
C PHE A 73 14.71 -1.48 -10.43
N LYS A 74 14.17 -2.18 -9.44
CA LYS A 74 13.51 -1.53 -8.28
C LYS A 74 14.53 -0.83 -7.38
N GLU A 75 15.76 -1.31 -7.42
CA GLU A 75 16.91 -0.83 -6.66
C GLU A 75 17.58 0.39 -7.33
N ASP A 76 17.22 0.68 -8.58
CA ASP A 76 17.79 1.81 -9.32
C ASP A 76 17.24 3.13 -8.79
N GLN A 77 18.15 3.97 -8.28
CA GLN A 77 17.83 5.33 -7.86
C GLN A 77 18.06 6.28 -9.04
N LEU A 78 17.02 7.03 -9.41
CA LEU A 78 17.17 8.10 -10.38
C LEU A 78 18.14 9.16 -9.83
N LEU A 79 19.15 9.48 -10.63
CA LEU A 79 20.02 10.61 -10.33
C LEU A 79 19.25 11.92 -10.54
N PRO A 80 19.56 12.98 -9.79
CA PRO A 80 18.98 14.29 -10.02
C PRO A 80 19.28 14.77 -11.44
N ASP A 81 18.37 15.58 -11.98
CA ASP A 81 18.56 16.20 -13.29
C ASP A 81 19.90 16.96 -13.33
N PRO A 82 20.64 16.89 -14.46
CA PRO A 82 21.88 17.62 -14.59
C PRO A 82 21.62 19.11 -14.42
N LEU A 83 22.54 19.79 -13.73
CA LEU A 83 22.47 21.24 -13.58
C LEU A 83 22.56 21.90 -14.95
N ASP A 84 21.49 22.54 -15.37
CA ASP A 84 21.50 23.37 -16.57
C ASP A 84 22.21 24.69 -16.27
N ALA A 85 23.45 24.81 -16.71
CA ALA A 85 24.27 26.01 -16.57
C ALA A 85 23.69 27.22 -17.32
N ASN A 86 22.75 27.00 -18.25
CA ASN A 86 22.05 28.05 -18.98
C ASN A 86 20.68 28.41 -18.36
N SER A 87 20.30 27.78 -17.25
CA SER A 87 19.04 28.11 -16.59
C SER A 87 19.18 29.40 -15.77
N ASN A 88 18.32 30.37 -16.06
CA ASN A 88 18.28 31.67 -15.37
C ASN A 88 17.73 31.58 -13.92
N THR A 89 17.50 30.38 -13.41
CA THR A 89 16.90 30.11 -12.09
C THR A 89 17.90 29.61 -11.05
N LEU A 90 19.20 29.53 -11.37
CA LEU A 90 20.22 29.11 -10.40
C LEU A 90 20.53 30.23 -9.38
N VAL A 91 20.14 30.00 -8.12
CA VAL A 91 20.48 30.88 -6.99
C VAL A 91 21.65 30.27 -6.21
N LYS A 92 22.81 30.92 -6.25
CA LYS A 92 23.98 30.53 -5.46
C LYS A 92 23.84 31.07 -4.03
N LEU A 93 23.50 30.20 -3.08
CA LEU A 93 23.47 30.56 -1.66
C LEU A 93 24.90 30.59 -1.10
N SER A 94 25.50 31.78 -1.02
CA SER A 94 26.73 32.01 -0.27
C SER A 94 26.42 31.97 1.24
N ARG A 95 26.98 30.99 1.92
CA ARG A 95 26.83 30.79 3.36
C ARG A 95 27.61 31.89 4.09
N TYR A 96 26.98 33.03 4.38
CA TYR A 96 27.58 34.05 5.25
C TYR A 96 27.57 33.54 6.69
N MET A 97 28.77 33.28 7.21
CA MET A 97 29.01 32.98 8.61
C MET A 97 28.77 34.27 9.41
N PHE A 98 27.65 34.36 10.13
CA PHE A 98 27.43 35.43 11.10
C PHE A 98 28.39 35.23 12.27
N ILE A 99 29.49 35.97 12.26
CA ILE A 99 30.33 36.14 13.43
C ILE A 99 29.65 37.19 14.29
N ALA A 100 28.97 36.76 15.35
CA ALA A 100 28.56 37.66 16.43
C ALA A 100 29.84 38.14 17.14
N LEU A 101 30.05 39.45 17.20
CA LEU A 101 31.02 40.08 18.09
C LEU A 101 30.24 40.76 19.24
N PRO A 102 30.84 40.79 20.45
CA PRO A 102 30.16 40.98 21.74
C PRO A 102 29.61 42.39 21.97
#